data_AF-A0AAU2I7A8-F1
#
_entry.id   AF-A0AAU2I7A8-F1
#
_cell.length_a   1.000
_cell.length_b   1.000
_cell.length_c   1.000
_cell.angle_alpha   90.00
_cell.angle_beta   90.00
_cell.angle_gamma   90.00
#
_symmetry.space_group_name_H-M   'P 1'
#
loop_
_entity.id
_entity.type
_entity.pdbx_description
1 polymer ?
#
loop_
_entity_poly.entity_id
_entity_poly.type
_entity_poly.pdbx_seq_one_letter_code
_entity_poly.pdbx_strand_id
1 'polypeptide(L)'
;MWDTSEHDALYEQWATAMAEAMRPHSLTNGYTNLTDDQGPQWRRTVHGGEAKHRRLGAVKAAWAPENLLRFNKNITPESAAPVR
;
A
#
# COMPACT_ATOMS: atom_id res chain seq x y z
N MET A 1 3.37 -22.39 2.95
CA MET A 1 2.00 -22.94 2.90
C MET A 1 1.95 -24.02 3.97
N TRP A 2 0.90 -24.03 4.76
CA TRP A 2 0.73 -24.94 5.89
C TRP A 2 -0.72 -25.40 5.94
N ASP A 3 -0.95 -26.55 6.57
CA ASP A 3 -2.18 -27.32 6.36
C ASP A 3 -3.24 -27.09 7.46
N THR A 4 -2.90 -26.38 8.54
CA THR A 4 -3.80 -26.14 9.68
C THR A 4 -3.76 -24.70 10.18
N SER A 5 -4.92 -24.14 10.53
CA SER A 5 -5.01 -22.76 11.05
C SER A 5 -4.31 -22.56 12.40
N GLU A 6 -4.01 -23.65 13.12
CA GLU A 6 -3.24 -23.60 14.37
C GLU A 6 -1.84 -23.00 14.17
N HIS A 7 -1.29 -23.05 12.96
CA HIS A 7 0.02 -22.48 12.65
C HIS A 7 -0.02 -21.05 12.10
N ASP A 8 -1.19 -20.44 11.92
CA ASP A 8 -1.30 -19.10 11.32
C ASP A 8 -0.43 -18.08 12.07
N ALA A 9 -0.62 -18.00 13.39
CA ALA A 9 0.13 -17.07 14.24
C ALA A 9 1.64 -17.32 14.19
N LEU A 10 2.08 -18.58 14.09
CA LEU A 10 3.49 -18.94 14.02
C LEU A 10 4.11 -18.40 12.72
N TYR A 11 3.48 -18.67 11.59
CA TYR A 11 4.03 -18.29 10.28
C TYR A 11 3.86 -16.81 9.96
N GLU A 12 2.80 -16.15 10.45
CA GLU A 12 2.65 -14.69 10.40
C GLU A 12 3.79 -13.99 11.17
N GLN A 13 4.09 -14.46 12.38
CA GLN A 13 5.19 -13.92 13.19
C GLN A 13 6.55 -14.13 12.51
N TRP A 14 6.79 -15.32 11.96
CA TRP A 14 8.01 -15.59 11.20
C TRP A 14 8.16 -14.65 10.01
N ALA A 15 7.10 -14.48 9.20
CA ALA A 15 7.13 -13.61 8.03
C ALA A 15 7.37 -12.14 8.41
N THR A 16 6.70 -11.68 9.47
CA THR A 16 6.87 -10.32 10.00
C THR A 16 8.29 -10.08 10.50
N ALA A 17 8.83 -10.99 11.30
CA ALA A 17 10.19 -10.88 11.84
C ALA A 17 11.25 -10.87 10.73
N MET A 18 11.09 -11.73 9.71
CA MET A 18 11.97 -11.74 8.53
C MET A 18 11.88 -10.42 7.75
N ALA A 19 10.69 -9.88 7.53
CA ALA A 19 10.50 -8.61 6.85
C ALA A 19 11.15 -7.43 7.61
N GLU A 20 11.03 -7.41 8.93
CA GLU A 20 11.70 -6.41 9.78
C GLU A 20 13.22 -6.52 9.72
N ALA A 21 13.76 -7.73 9.81
CA ALA A 21 15.21 -7.96 9.72
C ALA A 21 15.80 -7.52 8.36
N MET A 22 15.04 -7.68 7.28
CA MET A 22 15.46 -7.30 5.93
C MET A 22 15.23 -5.82 5.60
N ARG A 23 14.45 -5.09 6.41
CA ARG A 23 14.04 -3.70 6.14
C ARG A 23 15.23 -2.74 5.88
N PRO A 24 16.34 -2.77 6.64
CA PRO A 24 17.49 -1.90 6.38
C PRO A 24 18.18 -2.12 5.03
N HIS A 25 17.99 -3.30 4.42
CA HIS A 25 18.59 -3.71 3.16
C HIS A 25 17.60 -3.62 1.98
N SER A 26 16.37 -3.18 2.23
CA SER A 26 15.29 -3.17 1.25
C SER A 26 15.07 -1.78 0.65
N LEU A 27 14.54 -1.73 -0.57
CA LEU A 27 14.04 -0.48 -1.15
C LEU A 27 12.74 -0.05 -0.45
N THR A 28 12.44 1.24 -0.51
CA THR A 28 11.22 1.82 0.08
C THR A 28 9.98 1.69 -0.82
N ASN A 29 10.16 1.22 -2.06
CA ASN A 29 9.08 0.90 -2.98
C ASN A 29 8.75 -0.60 -2.94
N GLY A 30 7.65 -1.01 -3.55
CA GLY A 30 7.23 -2.40 -3.54
C GLY A 30 6.28 -2.76 -4.66
N TYR A 31 6.16 -4.05 -4.92
CA TYR A 31 5.19 -4.56 -5.87
C TYR A 31 3.87 -4.88 -5.15
N THR A 32 2.90 -3.97 -5.29
CA THR A 32 1.65 -3.98 -4.51
C THR A 32 0.81 -5.25 -4.63
N ASN A 33 0.99 -6.06 -5.68
CA ASN A 33 0.25 -7.31 -5.84
C ASN A 33 0.81 -8.45 -4.97
N LEU A 34 2.04 -8.32 -4.45
CA LEU A 34 2.69 -9.32 -3.59
C LEU A 34 3.00 -8.80 -2.18
N THR A 35 2.39 -7.68 -1.80
CA THR A 35 2.58 -7.07 -0.47
C THR A 35 1.22 -6.85 0.16
N ASP A 36 1.10 -6.99 1.47
CA ASP A 36 -0.13 -6.59 2.17
C ASP A 36 -0.19 -5.06 2.36
N ASP A 37 -1.36 -4.50 2.69
CA ASP A 37 -1.46 -3.07 3.02
C ASP A 37 -0.81 -2.79 4.38
N GLN A 38 0.38 -2.20 4.36
CA GLN A 38 1.14 -1.83 5.56
C GLN A 38 0.72 -0.47 6.14
N GLY A 39 -0.42 0.07 5.71
CA GLY A 39 -1.02 1.29 6.23
C GLY A 39 -0.76 2.56 5.40
N PRO A 40 -1.28 3.71 5.85
CA PRO A 40 -1.32 4.94 5.06
C PRO A 40 0.06 5.45 4.63
N GLN A 41 1.07 5.38 5.50
CA GLN A 41 2.42 5.84 5.18
C GLN A 41 3.05 5.02 4.06
N TRP A 42 2.92 3.69 4.12
CA TRP A 42 3.39 2.79 3.08
C TRP A 42 2.69 3.04 1.74
N ARG A 43 1.36 3.27 1.74
CA ARG A 43 0.60 3.58 0.51
C ARG A 43 1.06 4.86 -0.19
N ARG A 44 1.64 5.82 0.54
CA ARG A 44 2.21 7.05 -0.03
C ARG A 44 3.55 6.82 -0.72
N THR A 45 4.30 5.81 -0.33
CA THR A 45 5.68 5.62 -0.79
C THR A 45 5.85 4.42 -1.71
N VAL A 46 5.01 3.38 -1.60
CA VAL A 46 5.18 2.08 -2.28
C VAL A 46 5.34 2.19 -3.80
N HIS A 47 4.69 3.15 -4.46
CA HIS A 47 4.78 3.34 -5.90
C HIS A 47 6.04 4.11 -6.36
N GLY A 48 6.94 4.48 -5.45
CA GLY A 48 8.13 5.28 -5.75
C GLY A 48 8.03 6.73 -5.27
N GLY A 49 7.40 6.94 -4.11
CA GLY A 49 7.40 8.21 -3.38
C GLY A 49 6.23 9.16 -3.65
N GLU A 50 6.25 10.27 -2.94
CA GLU A 50 5.14 11.24 -2.83
C GLU A 50 4.69 11.80 -4.19
N ALA A 51 5.63 12.07 -5.10
CA ALA A 51 5.31 12.61 -6.42
C ALA A 51 4.41 11.67 -7.24
N LYS A 52 4.66 10.34 -7.18
CA LYS A 52 3.78 9.38 -7.84
C LYS A 52 2.46 9.22 -7.10
N HIS A 53 2.47 9.26 -5.77
CA HIS A 53 1.25 9.20 -4.98
C HIS A 53 0.28 10.33 -5.33
N ARG A 54 0.75 11.58 -5.39
CA ARG A 54 -0.07 12.73 -5.84
C ARG A 54 -0.60 12.54 -7.26
N ARG A 55 0.25 12.13 -8.21
CA ARG A 55 -0.18 11.87 -9.59
C ARG A 55 -1.31 10.82 -9.65
N LEU A 56 -1.21 9.74 -8.87
CA LEU A 56 -2.26 8.72 -8.80
C LEU A 56 -3.52 9.24 -8.11
N GLY A 57 -3.39 10.09 -7.09
CA GLY A 57 -4.50 10.79 -6.45
C GLY A 57 -5.27 11.68 -7.44
N ALA A 58 -4.55 12.45 -8.27
CA ALA A 58 -5.13 13.27 -9.33
C ALA A 58 -5.83 12.43 -10.42
N VAL A 59 -5.23 11.32 -10.85
CA VAL A 59 -5.88 10.36 -11.75
C VAL A 59 -7.17 9.84 -11.12
N LYS A 60 -7.14 9.45 -9.85
CA LYS A 60 -8.34 8.95 -9.19
C LYS A 60 -9.42 10.01 -9.01
N ALA A 61 -9.05 11.26 -8.78
CA ALA A 61 -10.00 12.38 -8.76
C ALA A 61 -10.69 12.58 -10.11
N ALA A 62 -9.98 12.40 -11.23
CA ALA A 62 -10.57 12.53 -12.56
C ALA A 62 -11.52 11.37 -12.92
N TRP A 63 -11.24 10.16 -12.46
CA TRP A 63 -11.93 8.94 -12.95
C TRP A 63 -12.79 8.21 -11.92
N ALA A 64 -12.58 8.43 -10.62
CA ALA A 64 -13.35 7.83 -9.53
C ALA A 64 -13.46 8.78 -8.30
N PRO A 65 -14.01 10.00 -8.48
CA PRO A 65 -14.03 11.03 -7.44
C PRO A 65 -14.76 10.62 -6.16
N GLU A 66 -15.80 9.78 -6.26
CA GLU A 66 -16.54 9.25 -5.10
C GLU A 66 -15.80 8.10 -4.39
N ASN A 67 -14.62 7.72 -4.88
CA ASN A 67 -13.79 6.64 -4.32
C ASN A 67 -14.57 5.31 -4.19
N LEU A 68 -15.43 4.98 -5.17
CA LEU A 68 -16.17 3.71 -5.19
C LEU A 68 -15.24 2.49 -5.26
N LEU A 69 -14.17 2.60 -6.03
CA LEU A 69 -13.15 1.55 -6.19
C LEU A 69 -12.09 1.62 -5.08
N ARG A 70 -12.46 1.14 -3.88
CA ARG A 70 -11.63 1.26 -2.66
C ARG A 70 -11.25 -0.05 -1.95
N PHE A 71 -11.72 -1.20 -2.42
CA PHE A 71 -11.31 -2.51 -1.90
C PHE A 71 -9.98 -2.96 -2.55
N ASN A 72 -8.93 -2.20 -2.27
CA ASN A 72 -7.57 -2.40 -2.75
C ASN A 72 -6.61 -1.62 -1.82
N LYS A 73 -5.31 -1.57 -2.14
CA LYS A 73 -4.33 -0.68 -1.48
C LYS A 73 -4.61 0.76 -1.87
N ASN A 74 -5.68 1.29 -1.29
CA ASN A 74 -6.41 2.43 -1.80
C ASN A 74 -5.60 3.71 -1.76
N ILE A 75 -5.53 4.40 -2.90
CA ILE A 75 -5.16 5.81 -2.99
C ILE A 75 -6.47 6.61 -2.95
N THR A 76 -6.53 7.64 -2.11
CA THR A 76 -7.69 8.53 -2.04
C THR A 76 -7.63 9.53 -3.19
N PRO A 77 -8.76 9.88 -3.83
CA PRO A 77 -8.82 11.01 -4.76
C PRO A 77 -8.21 12.26 -4.11
N GLU A 78 -7.32 12.93 -4.82
CA GLU A 78 -6.84 14.24 -4.36
C GLU A 78 -7.99 15.24 -4.49
N SER A 79 -8.35 15.92 -3.40
CA SER A 79 -9.35 16.98 -3.47
C SER A 79 -8.89 17.99 -4.51
N ALA A 80 -9.72 18.23 -5.54
CA ALA A 80 -9.42 19.29 -6.49
C ALA A 80 -9.21 20.58 -5.69
N ALA A 81 -8.01 21.15 -5.76
CA ALA A 81 -7.82 22.52 -5.30
C ALA A 81 -8.85 23.37 -6.08
N PRO A 82 -9.59 24.29 -5.42
CA PRO A 82 -10.53 25.12 -6.12
C PRO A 82 -9.79 25.82 -7.26
N VAL A 83 -10.29 25.62 -8.49
CA VAL A 83 -9.81 26.36 -9.66
C VAL A 83 -10.04 27.83 -9.33
N ARG A 84 -8.95 28.59 -9.20
CA ARG A 84 -8.98 30.05 -9.11
C ARG A 84 -9.23 30.66 -10.48
#